data_AF-J2WGE6-F1
#
_entry.id   AF-J2WGE6-F1
#
_cell.length_a   1.000
_cell.length_b   1.000
_cell.length_c   1.000
_cell.angle_alpha   90.00
_cell.angle_beta   90.00
_cell.angle_gamma   90.00
#
_symmetry.space_group_name_H-M   'P 1'
#
loop_
_entity.id
_entity.type
_entity.pdbx_description
1 polymer ?
#
loop_
_entity_poly.entity_id
_entity_poly.type
_entity_poly.pdbx_seq_one_letter_code
_entity_poly.pdbx_strand_id
1 'polypeptide(L)'
;MKAMTRSDLIESVLAEMDRVWGPEGFGGESEAYAWLKEHFGISEEEDLQWQDVLSDWAGSLDVDLEDLDEAEKERVIAFLQDDPSVTTFLEALLQRYKSSAARYPG
;
A
#
# COMPACT_ATOMS: atom_id res chain seq x y z
N MET A 1 -15.47 9.24 -17.84
CA MET A 1 -14.30 8.41 -17.48
C MET A 1 -14.83 7.12 -16.90
N LYS A 2 -14.29 5.96 -17.29
CA LYS A 2 -14.65 4.69 -16.66
C LYS A 2 -14.07 4.72 -15.24
N ALA A 3 -14.86 4.43 -14.21
CA ALA A 3 -14.33 4.29 -12.87
C ALA A 3 -13.29 3.16 -12.88
N MET A 4 -12.12 3.40 -12.30
CA MET A 4 -11.11 2.35 -12.14
C MET A 4 -11.62 1.34 -11.11
N THR A 5 -11.39 0.06 -11.37
CA THR A 5 -11.71 -0.98 -10.39
C THR A 5 -10.65 -1.02 -9.29
N ARG A 6 -10.94 -1.70 -8.16
CA ARG A 6 -9.93 -1.94 -7.12
C ARG A 6 -8.67 -2.59 -7.70
N SER A 7 -8.83 -3.59 -8.56
CA SER A 7 -7.70 -4.27 -9.21
C SER A 7 -6.90 -3.31 -10.09
N ASP A 8 -7.55 -2.46 -10.89
CA ASP A 8 -6.83 -1.45 -11.70
C ASP A 8 -6.03 -0.47 -10.83
N LEU A 9 -6.56 -0.11 -9.65
CA LEU A 9 -5.87 0.77 -8.70
C LEU A 9 -4.68 0.08 -8.03
N ILE A 10 -4.84 -1.16 -7.57
CA ILE A 10 -3.76 -1.98 -7.00
C ILE A 10 -2.62 -2.13 -8.01
N GLU A 11 -2.92 -2.53 -9.24
CA GLU A 11 -1.93 -2.67 -10.32
C GLU A 11 -1.24 -1.34 -10.62
N SER A 12 -1.96 -0.22 -10.56
CA SER A 12 -1.39 1.12 -10.75
C SER A 12 -0.45 1.53 -9.62
N VAL A 13 -0.76 1.18 -8.37
CA VAL A 13 0.13 1.42 -7.22
C VAL A 13 1.39 0.57 -7.36
N LEU A 14 1.25 -0.72 -7.68
CA LEU A 14 2.38 -1.62 -7.92
C LEU A 14 3.32 -1.11 -9.03
N ALA A 15 2.78 -0.59 -10.13
CA ALA A 15 3.58 -0.01 -11.21
C ALA A 15 4.37 1.23 -10.77
N GLU A 16 3.79 2.08 -9.92
CA GLU A 16 4.52 3.22 -9.35
C GLU A 16 5.56 2.77 -8.32
N MET A 17 5.27 1.74 -7.52
CA MET A 17 6.26 1.16 -6.61
C MET A 17 7.46 0.59 -7.36
N ASP A 18 7.25 -0.17 -8.44
CA ASP A 18 8.33 -0.65 -9.30
C ASP A 18 9.17 0.50 -9.88
N ARG A 19 8.53 1.60 -10.28
CA ARG A 19 9.24 2.81 -10.73
C ARG A 19 10.09 3.45 -9.64
N VAL A 20 9.57 3.50 -8.41
CA VAL A 20 10.19 4.19 -7.28
C VAL A 20 11.33 3.38 -6.67
N TRP A 21 11.08 2.10 -6.41
CA TRP A 21 12.01 1.21 -5.70
C TRP A 21 12.90 0.40 -6.62
N GLY A 22 12.51 0.22 -7.88
CA GLY A 22 13.26 -0.61 -8.82
C GLY A 22 13.20 -2.10 -8.48
N PRO A 23 14.09 -2.90 -9.09
CA PRO A 23 14.05 -4.36 -8.98
C PRO A 23 14.28 -4.91 -7.57
N GLU A 24 14.99 -4.19 -6.70
CA GLU A 24 15.17 -4.59 -5.30
C GLU A 24 13.87 -4.50 -4.49
N GLY A 25 12.95 -3.63 -4.90
CA GLY A 25 11.69 -3.40 -4.21
C GLY A 25 11.86 -2.64 -2.89
N PHE A 26 10.77 -2.58 -2.12
CA PHE A 26 10.75 -1.93 -0.82
C PHE A 26 11.11 -2.93 0.28
N GLY A 27 12.22 -2.69 0.99
CA GLY A 27 12.74 -3.60 2.04
C GLY A 27 12.18 -3.35 3.44
N GLY A 28 11.44 -2.26 3.66
CA GLY A 28 10.85 -1.94 4.97
C GLY A 28 11.85 -1.46 6.02
N GLU A 29 13.07 -1.08 5.62
CA GLU A 29 14.06 -0.50 6.53
C GLU A 29 13.63 0.91 6.98
N SER A 30 14.04 1.32 8.19
CA SER A 30 13.69 2.65 8.72
C SER A 30 14.15 3.81 7.83
N GLU A 31 15.27 3.65 7.12
CA GLU A 31 15.75 4.63 6.14
C GLU A 31 14.86 4.70 4.89
N ALA A 32 14.36 3.56 4.44
CA ALA A 32 13.43 3.49 3.31
C ALA A 32 12.09 4.15 3.68
N TYR A 33 11.58 3.93 4.91
CA TYR A 33 10.40 4.65 5.42
C TYR A 33 10.62 6.15 5.56
N ALA A 34 11.78 6.57 6.08
CA ALA A 34 12.11 8.00 6.20
C ALA A 34 12.12 8.67 4.82
N TRP A 35 12.73 8.00 3.84
CA TRP A 35 12.79 8.47 2.46
C TRP A 35 11.40 8.51 1.80
N LEU A 36 10.59 7.46 1.97
CA LEU A 36 9.22 7.37 1.47
C LEU A 36 8.37 8.53 2.02
N LYS A 37 8.53 8.83 3.33
CA LYS A 37 7.83 9.94 3.98
C LYS A 37 8.30 11.29 3.46
N GLU A 38 9.60 11.48 3.29
CA GLU A 38 10.17 12.74 2.79
C GLU A 38 9.73 13.05 1.34
N HIS A 39 9.74 12.04 0.47
CA HIS A 39 9.54 12.25 -0.97
C HIS A 39 8.10 12.13 -1.45
N PHE A 40 7.28 11.33 -0.76
CA PHE A 40 5.89 11.06 -1.17
C PHE A 40 4.87 11.34 -0.06
N GLY A 41 5.32 11.63 1.16
CA GLY A 41 4.43 11.90 2.29
C GLY A 41 3.72 10.68 2.85
N ILE A 42 4.05 9.47 2.37
CA ILE A 42 3.47 8.20 2.80
C ILE A 42 4.14 7.76 4.10
N SER A 43 3.36 7.49 5.16
CA SER A 43 3.89 6.95 6.42
C SER A 43 3.96 5.42 6.43
N GLU A 44 4.73 4.87 7.37
CA GLU A 44 4.77 3.44 7.66
C GLU A 44 3.38 2.84 7.89
N GLU A 45 2.51 3.50 8.67
CA GLU A 45 1.12 3.06 8.87
C GLU A 45 0.32 2.95 7.55
N GLU A 46 0.57 3.85 6.60
CA GLU A 46 -0.12 3.84 5.31
C GLU A 46 0.45 2.75 4.40
N ASP A 47 1.74 2.42 4.53
CA ASP A 47 2.36 1.30 3.83
C ASP A 47 1.90 -0.05 4.41
N LEU A 48 1.79 -0.19 5.73
CA LEU A 48 1.24 -1.38 6.38
C LEU A 48 -0.22 -1.62 5.94
N GLN A 49 -1.04 -0.56 5.93
CA GLN A 49 -2.41 -0.65 5.42
C GLN A 49 -2.46 -1.03 3.93
N TRP A 50 -1.45 -0.63 3.15
CA TRP A 50 -1.29 -1.07 1.77
C TRP A 50 -0.92 -2.56 1.68
N GLN A 51 -0.04 -3.06 2.54
CA GLN A 51 0.31 -4.47 2.62
C GLN A 51 -0.92 -5.33 2.93
N ASP A 52 -1.80 -4.90 3.86
CA ASP A 52 -3.06 -5.60 4.14
C ASP A 52 -3.95 -5.73 2.88
N VAL A 53 -4.05 -4.67 2.08
CA VAL A 53 -4.81 -4.68 0.82
C VAL A 53 -4.19 -5.62 -0.20
N LEU A 54 -2.87 -5.66 -0.30
CA LEU A 54 -2.17 -6.59 -1.17
C LEU A 54 -2.39 -8.05 -0.75
N SER A 55 -2.31 -8.34 0.54
CA SER A 55 -2.51 -9.67 1.11
C SER A 55 -3.94 -10.19 0.90
N ASP A 56 -4.94 -9.32 1.07
CA ASP A 56 -6.34 -9.63 0.72
C ASP A 56 -6.49 -9.95 -0.78
N TRP A 57 -5.92 -9.09 -1.64
CA TRP A 57 -5.99 -9.27 -3.08
C TRP A 57 -5.24 -10.52 -3.57
N ALA A 58 -4.12 -10.87 -2.95
CA ALA A 58 -3.33 -12.06 -3.25
C ALA A 58 -3.91 -13.35 -2.63
N GLY A 59 -4.88 -13.24 -1.70
CA GLY A 59 -5.45 -14.37 -0.98
C GLY A 59 -4.51 -14.95 0.09
N SER A 60 -3.57 -14.16 0.61
CA SER A 60 -2.64 -14.55 1.70
C SER A 60 -3.01 -13.96 3.06
N LEU A 61 -4.06 -13.13 3.13
CA LEU A 61 -4.45 -12.39 4.34
C LEU A 61 -4.52 -13.25 5.61
N ASP A 62 -5.11 -14.45 5.53
CA ASP A 62 -5.25 -15.33 6.70
C ASP A 62 -3.88 -15.67 7.35
N VAL A 63 -2.84 -15.80 6.54
CA VAL A 63 -1.47 -16.08 7.00
C VAL A 63 -0.85 -14.82 7.60
N ASP A 64 -1.02 -13.68 6.93
CA ASP A 64 -0.43 -12.41 7.35
C ASP A 64 -1.06 -11.85 8.64
N LEU A 65 -2.28 -12.30 8.97
CA LEU A 65 -2.98 -11.96 10.20
C LEU A 65 -2.67 -12.89 11.39
N GLU A 66 -1.97 -14.03 11.22
CA GLU A 66 -1.83 -15.05 12.28
C GLU A 66 -1.28 -14.50 13.60
N ASP A 67 -0.30 -13.60 13.51
CA ASP A 67 0.42 -13.03 14.66
C ASP A 67 -0.32 -11.87 15.35
N LEU A 68 -1.41 -11.37 14.75
CA LEU A 68 -2.19 -10.27 15.30
C LEU A 68 -3.17 -10.73 16.37
N ASP A 69 -3.49 -9.84 17.30
CA ASP A 69 -4.59 -10.08 18.24
C ASP A 69 -5.97 -9.96 17.56
N GLU A 70 -7.02 -10.47 18.21
CA GLU A 70 -8.38 -10.47 17.64
C GLU A 70 -8.91 -9.06 17.35
N ALA A 71 -8.53 -8.06 18.15
CA ALA A 71 -8.98 -6.69 17.95
C ALA A 71 -8.24 -6.02 16.78
N GLU A 72 -6.98 -6.37 16.55
CA GLU A 72 -6.20 -5.97 15.37
C GLU A 72 -6.77 -6.59 14.11
N LYS A 73 -7.02 -7.91 14.10
CA LYS A 73 -7.66 -8.62 12.99
C LYS A 73 -9.00 -7.99 12.62
N GLU A 74 -9.85 -7.71 13.60
CA GLU A 74 -11.16 -7.10 13.36
C GLU A 74 -11.03 -5.73 12.69
N ARG A 75 -10.05 -4.90 13.07
CA ARG A 75 -9.81 -3.59 12.45
C ARG A 75 -9.37 -3.73 10.99
N VAL A 76 -8.44 -4.64 10.70
CA VAL A 76 -7.95 -4.87 9.33
C VAL A 76 -9.08 -5.38 8.44
N ILE A 77 -9.79 -6.42 8.88
CA ILE A 77 -10.92 -7.02 8.14
C ILE A 77 -12.03 -5.98 7.90
N ALA A 78 -12.38 -5.18 8.92
CA ALA A 78 -13.41 -4.15 8.78
C ALA A 78 -13.04 -3.09 7.72
N PHE A 79 -11.77 -2.69 7.65
CA PHE A 79 -11.29 -1.80 6.60
C PHE A 79 -11.37 -2.45 5.21
N LEU A 80 -10.88 -3.68 5.06
CA LEU A 80 -10.83 -4.38 3.77
C LEU A 80 -12.22 -4.67 3.18
N GLN A 81 -13.22 -4.87 4.04
CA GLN A 81 -14.62 -5.06 3.66
C GLN A 81 -15.34 -3.76 3.27
N ASP A 82 -14.77 -2.59 3.58
CA ASP A 82 -15.32 -1.29 3.20
C ASP A 82 -14.77 -0.86 1.83
N ASP A 83 -15.45 -1.32 0.77
CA ASP A 83 -15.10 -1.06 -0.62
C ASP A 83 -14.83 0.43 -0.94
N PRO A 84 -15.70 1.38 -0.57
CA PRO A 84 -15.45 2.80 -0.70
C PRO A 84 -14.17 3.28 0.00
N SER A 85 -13.93 2.84 1.23
CA SER A 85 -12.75 3.25 2.01
C SER A 85 -11.46 2.72 1.39
N VAL A 86 -11.41 1.45 0.99
CA VAL A 86 -10.25 0.87 0.28
C VAL A 86 -10.00 1.60 -1.04
N THR A 87 -11.05 1.90 -1.81
CA THR A 87 -10.92 2.62 -3.08
C THR A 87 -10.35 4.02 -2.86
N THR A 88 -10.87 4.76 -1.88
CA THR A 88 -10.39 6.12 -1.54
C THR A 88 -8.94 6.09 -1.09
N PHE A 89 -8.57 5.11 -0.27
CA PHE A 89 -7.19 4.90 0.17
C PHE A 89 -6.25 4.66 -1.01
N LEU A 90 -6.60 3.73 -1.92
CA LEU A 90 -5.78 3.41 -3.09
C LEU A 90 -5.63 4.58 -4.05
N GLU A 91 -6.69 5.36 -4.28
CA GLU A 91 -6.62 6.58 -5.09
C GLU A 91 -5.66 7.60 -4.46
N ALA A 92 -5.76 7.83 -3.15
CA ALA A 92 -4.87 8.74 -2.42
C ALA A 92 -3.41 8.26 -2.44
N LEU A 93 -3.18 6.96 -2.20
CA LEU A 93 -1.85 6.36 -2.24
C LEU A 93 -1.21 6.50 -3.63
N LEU A 94 -1.98 6.20 -4.69
CA LEU A 94 -1.53 6.37 -6.07
C LEU A 94 -1.19 7.84 -6.39
N GLN A 95 -2.01 8.79 -5.94
CA GLN A 95 -1.70 10.21 -6.12
C GLN A 95 -0.42 10.62 -5.40
N ARG A 96 -0.17 10.09 -4.19
CA ARG A 96 1.08 10.36 -3.47
C ARG A 96 2.27 9.82 -4.22
N TYR A 97 2.27 8.57 -4.66
CA TYR A 97 3.35 8.01 -5.47
C TYR A 97 3.59 8.80 -6.78
N LYS A 98 2.53 9.36 -7.38
CA LYS A 98 2.62 10.20 -8.58
C LYS A 98 3.01 11.66 -8.31
N SER A 99 3.04 12.10 -7.06
CA SER A 99 3.32 13.49 -6.70
C SER A 99 4.78 13.90 -6.94
N SER A 100 5.68 12.92 -7.10
CA SER A 100 7.11 13.13 -7.29
C SER A 100 7.69 12.14 -8.30
N ALA A 101 8.72 12.59 -9.03
CA ALA A 101 9.50 11.75 -9.95
C ALA A 101 10.70 11.08 -9.26
N ALA A 102 10.83 11.22 -7.94
CA ALA A 102 11.90 10.62 -7.16
C ALA A 102 11.95 9.09 -7.33
N ARG A 103 13.16 8.55 -7.20
CA ARG A 103 13.47 7.11 -7.19
C ARG A 103 14.42 6.85 -6.04
N TYR A 104 14.22 5.75 -5.35
CA TYR A 104 15.05 5.39 -4.22
C TYR A 104 16.49 5.16 -4.69
N PRO A 105 17.49 5.79 -4.07
CA PRO A 105 18.88 5.54 -4.38
C PRO A 105 19.29 4.23 -3.67
N GLY A 106 18.93 3.10 -4.26
CA GLY A 106 19.44 1.79 -3.85
C GLY A 106 20.96 1.70 -3.88
#